data_AF-A0AAE5QU23-F1
#
_entry.id   AF-A0AAE5QU23-F1
#
_cell.length_a   1.000
_cell.length_b   1.000
_cell.length_c   1.000
_cell.angle_alpha   90.00
_cell.angle_beta   90.00
_cell.angle_gamma   90.00
#
_symmetry.space_group_name_H-M   'P 1'
#
loop_
_entity.id
_entity.type
_entity.pdbx_description
1 polymer ?
#
loop_
_entity_poly.entity_id
_entity_poly.type
_entity_poly.pdbx_seq_one_letter_code
_entity_poly.pdbx_strand_id
1 'polypeptide(L)'
;MFITNTIVNIITQTFINSFIDGKFKLFDVPNQFSEEVTDVSNYFLIFHLKIICIILPFVILIVTIQIIKLYRKNRNVDFGEEGDSRCTTLKEIQEQYKEIPDSDKHYSGIAGFPISHYKDNYYIDTETHNTCIIGT
;
A
#
# COMPACT_ATOMS: atom_id res chain seq x y z
N MET A 1 -43.37 7.26 22.51
CA MET A 1 -43.09 5.97 23.19
C MET A 1 -43.25 4.76 22.25
N PHE A 2 -44.24 4.77 21.34
CA PHE A 2 -44.44 3.68 20.36
C PHE A 2 -43.30 3.62 19.32
N ILE A 3 -43.00 4.77 18.68
CA ILE A 3 -41.99 4.90 17.61
C ILE A 3 -40.59 4.42 18.05
N THR A 4 -40.18 4.80 19.26
CA THR A 4 -38.89 4.40 19.85
C THR A 4 -38.82 2.90 20.10
N ASN A 5 -39.92 2.28 20.53
CA ASN A 5 -39.97 0.84 20.79
C ASN A 5 -39.93 0.04 19.48
N THR A 6 -40.62 0.51 18.44
CA THR A 6 -40.54 -0.09 17.09
C THR A 6 -39.14 -0.01 16.48
N ILE A 7 -38.43 1.12 16.63
CA ILE A 7 -37.06 1.27 16.10
C ILE A 7 -36.09 0.32 16.82
N VAL A 8 -36.18 0.23 18.15
CA VAL A 8 -35.34 -0.69 18.93
C VAL A 8 -35.62 -2.14 18.55
N ASN A 9 -36.89 -2.51 18.36
CA ASN A 9 -37.25 -3.88 17.97
C ASN A 9 -36.74 -4.24 16.57
N ILE A 10 -36.76 -3.30 15.61
CA ILE A 10 -36.22 -3.50 14.25
C ILE A 10 -34.71 -3.73 14.30
N ILE A 11 -33.96 -2.88 15.01
CA ILE A 11 -32.50 -3.03 15.12
C ILE A 11 -32.16 -4.39 15.73
N THR A 12 -32.88 -4.78 16.79
CA THR A 12 -32.63 -6.04 17.49
C THR A 12 -32.91 -7.25 16.60
N GLN A 13 -34.02 -7.25 15.87
CA GLN A 13 -34.39 -8.36 14.99
C GLN A 13 -33.50 -8.46 13.74
N THR A 14 -33.12 -7.33 13.15
CA THR A 14 -32.17 -7.31 12.03
C THR A 14 -30.79 -7.80 12.46
N PHE A 15 -30.35 -7.47 13.68
CA PHE A 15 -29.07 -7.93 14.21
C PHE A 15 -29.06 -9.44 14.49
N ILE A 16 -30.12 -9.97 15.13
CA ILE A 16 -30.25 -11.40 15.42
C ILE A 16 -30.29 -12.22 14.11
N ASN A 17 -31.08 -11.81 13.13
CA ASN A 17 -31.19 -12.49 11.84
C ASN A 17 -29.88 -12.44 11.02
N SER A 18 -29.11 -11.35 11.16
CA SER A 18 -27.82 -11.21 10.48
C SER A 18 -26.71 -12.03 11.13
N PHE A 19 -26.78 -12.27 12.44
CA PHE A 19 -25.72 -12.95 13.20
C PHE A 19 -25.90 -14.48 13.28
N ILE A 20 -27.15 -14.97 13.31
CA ILE A 20 -27.45 -16.40 13.49
C ILE A 20 -27.46 -17.17 12.15
N ASP A 21 -28.01 -16.60 11.08
CA ASP A 21 -28.29 -17.35 9.84
C ASP A 21 -27.21 -17.20 8.75
N GLY A 22 -26.20 -16.35 8.97
CA GLY A 22 -25.07 -16.15 8.05
C GLY A 22 -25.45 -15.65 6.64
N LYS A 23 -26.73 -15.39 6.38
CA LYS A 23 -27.27 -14.87 5.13
C LYS A 23 -27.72 -13.43 5.36
N PHE A 24 -26.88 -12.48 4.97
CA PHE A 24 -27.18 -11.06 5.03
C PHE A 24 -28.24 -10.70 3.97
N LYS A 25 -29.52 -10.96 4.27
CA LYS A 25 -30.62 -10.43 3.48
C LYS A 25 -30.94 -9.02 3.98
N LEU A 26 -30.30 -8.04 3.36
CA LEU A 26 -30.42 -6.62 3.70
C LEU A 26 -31.86 -6.06 3.60
N PHE A 27 -32.83 -6.82 3.06
CA PHE A 27 -34.20 -6.34 2.80
C PHE A 27 -35.31 -7.41 2.90
N ASP A 28 -35.22 -8.41 3.80
CA ASP A 28 -36.44 -9.17 4.18
C ASP A 28 -37.23 -8.33 5.20
N VAL A 29 -37.88 -7.29 4.69
CA VAL A 29 -38.80 -6.43 5.44
C VAL A 29 -40.01 -7.27 5.82
N PRO A 30 -40.34 -7.44 7.11
CA PRO A 30 -41.51 -8.22 7.53
C PRO A 30 -42.79 -7.69 6.87
N ASN A 31 -43.67 -8.57 6.39
CA ASN A 31 -44.94 -8.20 5.74
C ASN A 31 -45.86 -7.29 6.58
N GLN A 32 -45.58 -7.11 7.87
CA GLN A 32 -46.26 -6.13 8.73
C GLN A 32 -45.86 -4.68 8.41
N PHE A 33 -44.66 -4.45 7.89
CA PHE A 33 -44.17 -3.12 7.48
C PHE A 33 -44.77 -2.70 6.13
N SER A 34 -45.10 -3.63 5.23
CA SER A 34 -45.71 -3.26 3.94
C SER A 34 -47.10 -2.65 4.10
N GLU A 35 -47.85 -2.99 5.15
CA GLU A 35 -49.20 -2.46 5.35
C GLU A 35 -49.18 -1.04 5.96
N GLU A 36 -48.34 -0.76 6.96
CA GLU A 36 -48.22 0.57 7.60
C GLU A 36 -47.54 1.65 6.71
N VAL A 37 -46.82 1.22 5.68
CA VAL A 37 -46.01 2.08 4.82
C VAL A 37 -46.76 2.56 3.57
N THR A 38 -48.02 2.14 3.41
CA THR A 38 -48.91 2.51 2.28
C THR A 38 -49.75 3.78 2.50
N ASP A 39 -49.64 4.42 3.67
CA ASP A 39 -50.31 5.70 3.91
C ASP A 39 -49.61 6.86 3.15
N VAL A 40 -50.39 7.80 2.62
CA VAL A 40 -49.94 8.80 1.61
C VAL A 40 -48.83 9.72 2.14
N SER A 41 -48.78 9.93 3.46
CA SER A 41 -47.72 10.70 4.13
C SER A 41 -46.37 9.97 4.16
N ASN A 42 -46.38 8.64 4.09
CA ASN A 42 -45.18 7.79 4.12
C ASN A 42 -44.51 7.65 2.75
N TYR A 43 -45.23 7.86 1.64
CA TYR A 43 -44.67 7.77 0.29
C TYR A 43 -43.50 8.76 0.07
N PHE A 44 -43.66 9.98 0.57
CA PHE A 44 -42.63 11.02 0.48
C PHE A 44 -41.36 10.64 1.26
N LEU A 45 -41.51 10.10 2.47
CA LEU A 45 -40.41 9.63 3.31
C LEU A 45 -39.67 8.44 2.67
N ILE A 46 -40.38 7.44 2.16
CA ILE A 46 -39.79 6.28 1.48
C ILE A 46 -39.00 6.72 0.25
N PHE A 47 -39.53 7.67 -0.51
CA PHE A 47 -38.86 8.21 -1.69
C PHE A 47 -37.53 8.88 -1.31
N HIS A 48 -37.52 9.69 -0.25
CA HIS A 48 -36.31 10.37 0.23
C HIS A 48 -35.28 9.38 0.77
N LEU A 49 -35.71 8.38 1.54
CA LEU A 49 -34.84 7.32 2.06
C LEU A 49 -34.20 6.50 0.93
N LYS A 50 -34.95 6.18 -0.13
CA LYS A 50 -34.42 5.47 -1.31
C LYS A 50 -33.36 6.30 -2.02
N ILE A 51 -33.60 7.60 -2.23
CA ILE A 51 -32.61 8.49 -2.86
C ILE A 51 -31.34 8.59 -2.00
N ILE A 52 -31.48 8.73 -0.68
CA ILE A 52 -30.34 8.77 0.24
C ILE A 52 -29.54 7.47 0.17
N CYS A 53 -30.20 6.31 0.22
CA CYS A 53 -29.52 5.01 0.11
C CYS A 53 -28.75 4.84 -1.20
N ILE A 54 -29.22 5.44 -2.30
CA ILE A 54 -28.51 5.39 -3.58
C ILE A 54 -27.35 6.38 -3.60
N ILE A 55 -27.51 7.62 -3.12
CA ILE A 55 -26.49 8.68 -3.22
C ILE A 55 -25.36 8.51 -2.20
N LEU A 56 -25.69 8.11 -0.97
CA LEU A 56 -24.73 7.97 0.14
C LEU A 56 -23.48 7.13 -0.21
N PRO A 57 -23.58 5.93 -0.84
CA PRO A 57 -22.39 5.15 -1.17
C PRO A 57 -21.47 5.85 -2.18
N PHE A 58 -22.02 6.61 -3.14
CA PHE A 58 -21.19 7.37 -4.09
C PHE A 58 -20.44 8.52 -3.40
N VAL A 59 -21.08 9.20 -2.45
CA VAL A 59 -20.43 10.24 -1.65
C VAL A 59 -19.28 9.64 -0.83
N ILE A 60 -19.51 8.51 -0.17
CA ILE A 60 -18.48 7.81 0.61
C ILE A 60 -17.30 7.39 -0.28
N LEU A 61 -17.58 6.87 -1.48
CA LEU A 61 -16.56 6.49 -2.46
C LEU A 61 -15.68 7.69 -2.83
N ILE A 62 -16.28 8.82 -3.19
CA ILE A 62 -15.57 10.04 -3.59
C ILE A 62 -14.68 10.55 -2.45
N VAL A 63 -15.21 10.61 -1.22
CA VAL A 63 -14.44 11.03 -0.05
C VAL A 63 -13.26 10.09 0.20
N THR A 64 -13.48 8.78 0.10
CA THR A 64 -12.42 7.77 0.30
C THR A 64 -11.28 7.94 -0.72
N ILE A 65 -11.61 8.17 -1.99
CA ILE A 65 -10.62 8.42 -3.04
C ILE A 65 -9.79 9.68 -2.72
N GLN A 66 -10.43 10.75 -2.26
CA GLN A 66 -9.74 11.99 -1.92
C GLN A 66 -8.82 11.82 -0.71
N ILE A 67 -9.24 11.07 0.31
CA ILE A 67 -8.40 10.75 1.48
C ILE A 67 -7.18 9.94 1.04
N ILE A 68 -7.34 8.91 0.21
CA ILE A 68 -6.23 8.10 -0.31
C ILE A 68 -5.26 8.97 -1.10
N LYS A 69 -5.77 9.90 -1.93
CA LYS A 69 -4.94 10.81 -2.72
C LYS A 69 -4.11 11.75 -1.82
N LEU A 70 -4.72 12.32 -0.78
CA LEU A 70 -4.03 13.16 0.19
C LEU A 70 -2.99 12.37 0.98
N TYR A 71 -3.34 11.16 1.41
CA TYR A 71 -2.41 10.25 2.09
C TYR A 71 -1.20 9.93 1.20
N ARG A 72 -1.42 9.57 -0.06
CA ARG A 72 -0.33 9.27 -1.00
C ARG A 72 0.54 10.47 -1.33
N LYS A 73 -0.02 11.69 -1.31
CA LYS A 73 0.74 12.93 -1.53
C LYS A 73 1.62 13.28 -0.32
N ASN A 74 1.08 13.08 0.89
CA ASN A 74 1.73 13.51 2.14
C ASN A 74 2.47 12.38 2.86
N ARG A 75 2.46 11.15 2.33
CA ARG A 75 3.27 10.07 2.88
C ARG A 75 4.74 10.41 2.65
N ASN A 76 5.56 10.15 3.66
CA ASN A 76 7.01 10.19 3.49
C ASN A 76 7.40 9.15 2.44
N VAL A 77 8.07 9.60 1.39
CA VAL A 77 8.67 8.77 0.33
C VAL A 77 10.14 8.47 0.64
N ASP A 78 10.56 8.64 1.89
CA ASP A 78 11.96 8.56 2.36
C ASP A 78 12.62 7.16 2.23
N PHE A 79 11.96 6.19 1.61
CA PHE A 79 12.56 4.88 1.40
C PHE A 79 13.18 4.78 0.01
N GLY A 80 14.38 5.35 -0.13
CA GLY A 80 15.29 5.05 -1.24
C GLY A 80 14.91 5.60 -2.61
N GLU A 81 14.00 6.58 -2.71
CA GLU A 81 13.63 7.15 -4.02
C GLU A 81 14.76 7.97 -4.68
N GLU A 82 15.75 8.43 -3.91
CA GLU A 82 16.98 9.06 -4.43
C GLU A 82 18.17 8.09 -4.51
N GLY A 83 17.94 6.80 -4.21
CA GLY A 83 18.99 5.79 -4.10
C GLY A 83 19.70 5.84 -2.74
N ASP A 84 19.86 4.68 -2.11
CA ASP A 84 20.69 4.48 -0.92
C ASP A 84 22.16 4.20 -1.28
N SER A 85 22.56 4.63 -2.49
CA SER A 85 23.89 4.43 -3.03
C SER A 85 24.90 5.21 -2.20
N ARG A 86 25.57 4.49 -1.30
CA ARG A 86 26.73 4.99 -0.57
C ARG A 86 28.01 4.58 -1.29
N CYS A 87 29.07 5.36 -1.10
CA CYS A 87 30.40 4.92 -1.46
C CYS A 87 30.73 3.62 -0.71
N THR A 88 31.31 2.67 -1.44
CA THR A 88 31.80 1.40 -0.88
C THR A 88 32.89 1.66 0.14
N THR A 89 32.86 0.97 1.26
CA THR A 89 33.91 1.05 2.30
C THR A 89 35.15 0.29 1.85
N LEU A 90 36.31 0.61 2.43
CA LEU A 90 37.55 -0.11 2.14
C LEU A 90 37.43 -1.62 2.41
N LYS A 91 36.73 -2.00 3.49
CA LYS A 91 36.51 -3.42 3.82
C LYS A 91 35.74 -4.15 2.72
N GLU A 92 34.72 -3.52 2.18
CA GLU A 92 33.91 -4.10 1.09
C GLU A 92 34.72 -4.20 -0.20
N ILE A 93 35.56 -3.21 -0.52
CA ILE A 93 36.47 -3.29 -1.66
C ILE A 93 37.43 -4.48 -1.50
N GLN A 94 37.98 -4.67 -0.30
CA GLN A 94 38.88 -5.79 0.03
C GLN A 94 38.20 -7.16 -0.05
N GLU A 95 36.90 -7.22 0.25
CA GLU A 95 36.10 -8.45 0.15
C GLU A 95 35.69 -8.77 -1.30
N GLN A 96 35.45 -7.75 -2.12
CA GLN A 96 34.95 -7.90 -3.49
C GLN A 96 36.05 -8.06 -4.54
N TYR A 97 37.21 -7.42 -4.34
CA TYR A 97 38.24 -7.30 -5.37
C TYR A 97 39.55 -7.97 -4.97
N LYS A 98 40.28 -8.45 -5.97
CA LYS A 98 41.54 -9.16 -5.74
C LYS A 98 42.64 -8.16 -5.42
N GLU A 99 43.27 -8.33 -4.26
CA GLU A 99 44.47 -7.58 -3.90
C GLU A 99 45.70 -8.10 -4.67
N ILE A 100 46.42 -7.17 -5.30
CA ILE A 100 47.70 -7.40 -5.96
C ILE A 100 48.75 -6.39 -5.47
N PRO A 101 50.03 -6.77 -5.41
CA PRO A 101 51.11 -5.84 -5.11
C PRO A 101 51.26 -4.77 -6.20
N ASP A 102 51.59 -3.54 -5.81
CA ASP A 102 51.74 -2.40 -6.73
C ASP A 102 52.90 -2.57 -7.72
N SER A 103 54.14 -2.54 -7.22
CA SER A 103 55.33 -2.42 -8.09
C SER A 103 56.41 -3.46 -7.83
N ASP A 104 56.48 -4.04 -6.62
CA ASP A 104 57.65 -4.82 -6.19
C ASP A 104 57.58 -6.31 -6.55
N LYS A 105 56.40 -6.83 -6.89
CA LYS A 105 56.17 -8.27 -7.06
C LYS A 105 55.36 -8.55 -8.30
N HIS A 106 55.81 -9.54 -9.06
CA HIS A 106 55.08 -10.00 -10.23
C HIS A 106 53.81 -10.76 -9.81
N TYR A 107 52.66 -10.31 -10.29
CA TYR A 107 51.39 -11.01 -10.13
C TYR A 107 51.18 -11.98 -11.29
N SER A 108 51.15 -13.28 -11.00
CA SER A 108 51.00 -14.34 -12.00
C SER A 108 49.55 -14.75 -12.28
N GLY A 109 48.57 -14.00 -11.76
CA GLY A 109 47.15 -14.32 -11.90
C GLY A 109 46.51 -13.67 -13.12
N ILE A 110 45.17 -13.68 -13.14
CA ILE A 110 44.38 -13.11 -14.25
C ILE A 110 44.48 -11.59 -14.18
N ALA A 111 44.89 -10.95 -15.27
CA ALA A 111 44.90 -9.50 -15.35
C ALA A 111 43.48 -8.95 -15.17
N GLY A 112 43.36 -7.84 -14.44
CA GLY A 112 42.09 -7.23 -14.09
C GLY A 112 42.12 -5.71 -14.17
N PHE A 113 40.95 -5.08 -14.13
CA PHE A 113 40.84 -3.62 -14.16
C PHE A 113 41.09 -3.04 -12.75
N PRO A 114 41.95 -2.01 -12.59
CA PRO A 114 42.22 -1.42 -11.28
C PRO A 114 41.01 -0.62 -10.78
N ILE A 115 40.50 -0.99 -9.61
CA ILE A 115 39.34 -0.34 -8.97
C ILE A 115 39.78 0.69 -7.94
N SER A 116 40.75 0.33 -7.10
CA SER A 116 41.26 1.20 -6.04
C SER A 116 42.71 0.87 -5.71
N HIS A 117 43.43 1.87 -5.22
CA HIS A 117 44.78 1.73 -4.69
C HIS A 117 44.74 2.05 -3.20
N TYR A 118 45.35 1.19 -2.39
CA TYR A 118 45.47 1.43 -0.96
C TYR A 118 46.82 0.94 -0.47
N LYS A 119 47.61 1.87 0.08
CA LYS A 119 48.99 1.64 0.53
C LYS A 119 49.85 1.13 -0.63
N ASP A 120 50.37 -0.09 -0.55
CA ASP A 120 51.29 -0.66 -1.53
C ASP A 120 50.62 -1.76 -2.38
N ASN A 121 49.27 -1.75 -2.43
CA ASN A 121 48.48 -2.75 -3.12
C ASN A 121 47.39 -2.10 -4.00
N TYR A 122 47.14 -2.73 -5.14
CA TYR A 122 45.96 -2.47 -5.98
C TYR A 122 44.88 -3.51 -5.73
N TYR A 123 43.63 -3.07 -5.80
CA TYR A 123 42.47 -3.95 -5.88
C TYR A 123 42.00 -3.99 -7.33
N ILE A 124 42.05 -5.19 -7.93
CA ILE A 124 41.67 -5.41 -9.32
C ILE A 124 40.38 -6.21 -9.42
N ASP A 125 39.58 -5.86 -10.42
CA ASP A 125 38.44 -6.66 -10.88
C ASP A 125 38.90 -7.65 -11.95
N THR A 126 38.88 -8.94 -11.61
CA THR A 126 39.27 -10.04 -12.51
C THR A 126 38.08 -10.70 -13.20
N GLU A 127 36.85 -10.26 -12.89
CA GLU A 127 35.64 -10.86 -13.43
C GLU A 127 35.22 -10.22 -14.75
N THR A 128 34.34 -10.91 -15.48
CA THR A 128 33.79 -10.41 -16.74
C THR A 128 32.47 -9.69 -16.46
N HIS A 129 32.56 -8.38 -16.27
CA HIS A 129 31.41 -7.50 -16.10
C HIS A 129 31.24 -6.59 -17.32
N ASN A 130 29.99 -6.25 -17.63
CA ASN A 130 29.69 -5.24 -18.64
C ASN A 130 29.94 -3.84 -18.06
N THR A 131 31.21 -3.47 -17.96
CA THR A 131 31.65 -2.21 -17.34
C THR A 131 31.63 -1.06 -18.34
N CYS A 132 30.99 0.05 -17.99
CA CYS A 132 31.05 1.31 -18.74
C CYS A 132 32.07 2.25 -18.08
N ILE A 133 33.17 2.53 -18.78
CA ILE A 133 34.20 3.47 -18.30
C ILE A 133 33.90 4.83 -18.89
N ILE A 134 33.63 5.80 -18.03
CA ILE A 134 33.38 7.20 -18.41
C ILE A 134 34.57 8.02 -17.92
N GLY A 135 35.33 8.58 -18.87
CA GLY A 135 36.38 9.56 -18.61
C GLY A 135 36.04 10.88 -19.27
N THR A 136 36.49 11.98 -18.68
CA THR A 136 36.42 13.34 -19.25
C THR A 136 37.77 13.76 -19.80
#